data_AF-A0A523J7X3-F1
#
_entry.id   AF-A0A523J7X3-F1
#
_cell.length_a   1.000
_cell.length_b   1.000
_cell.length_c   1.000
_cell.angle_alpha   90.00
_cell.angle_beta   90.00
_cell.angle_gamma   90.00
#
_symmetry.space_group_name_H-M   'P 1'
#
loop_
_entity.id
_entity.type
_entity.pdbx_description
1 polymer ?
#
loop_
_entity_poly.entity_id
_entity_poly.type
_entity_poly.pdbx_seq_one_letter_code
_entity_poly.pdbx_strand_id
1 'polypeptide(L)' 'MQVKDFMQTDLITVGPDSTIEETINLLKDKSLSGVPVVDKTNKIIGMVSDYDLLLQAGHSANNQKIKYSTNLLPSTQMPL' A
#
# COMPACT_ATOMS: atom_id res chain seq x y z
N MET A 1 -12.55 -22.20 -11.17
CA MET A 1 -11.61 -21.48 -10.29
C MET A 1 -11.73 -20.00 -10.60
N GLN A 2 -12.01 -19.20 -9.59
CA GLN A 2 -12.14 -17.75 -9.66
C GLN A 2 -11.00 -17.11 -8.83
N VAL A 3 -10.60 -15.88 -9.17
CA VAL A 3 -9.54 -15.14 -8.45
C VAL A 3 -9.84 -15.05 -6.94
N LYS A 4 -11.12 -14.91 -6.58
CA LYS A 4 -11.59 -14.87 -5.20
C LYS A 4 -11.23 -16.12 -4.38
N ASP A 5 -10.96 -17.24 -5.04
CA ASP A 5 -10.63 -18.50 -4.37
C ASP A 5 -9.18 -18.48 -3.82
N PHE A 6 -8.35 -17.50 -4.23
CA PHE A 6 -6.94 -17.35 -3.85
C PHE A 6 -6.61 -16.00 -3.21
N MET A 7 -7.59 -15.12 -3.06
CA MET A 7 -7.36 -13.78 -2.48
C MET A 7 -7.22 -13.86 -0.96
N GLN A 8 -6.30 -13.08 -0.40
CA GLN A 8 -6.26 -12.81 1.03
C GLN A 8 -7.22 -11.66 1.34
N THR A 9 -8.17 -11.90 2.25
CA THR A 9 -9.22 -10.92 2.59
C THR A 9 -8.86 -10.02 3.76
N ASP A 10 -7.98 -10.47 4.64
CA ASP A 10 -7.44 -9.69 5.75
C ASP A 10 -6.11 -9.05 5.31
N LEU A 11 -6.22 -7.85 4.75
CA LEU A 11 -5.10 -7.07 4.24
C LEU A 11 -4.68 -6.03 5.28
N ILE A 12 -3.38 -5.96 5.51
CA ILE A 12 -2.76 -4.88 6.27
C ILE A 12 -2.69 -3.65 5.36
N THR A 13 -3.14 -2.49 5.84
CA THR A 13 -3.22 -1.25 5.08
C THR A 13 -2.56 -0.09 5.82
N VAL A 14 -2.24 0.98 5.09
CA VAL A 14 -1.75 2.25 5.64
C VAL A 14 -2.59 3.43 5.18
N GLY A 15 -2.49 4.55 5.89
CA GLY A 15 -3.19 5.78 5.54
C GLY A 15 -2.39 6.66 4.58
N PRO A 16 -3.03 7.62 3.89
CA PRO A 16 -2.35 8.57 3.01
C PRO A 16 -1.36 9.48 3.74
N ASP A 17 -1.53 9.63 5.06
CA ASP A 17 -0.70 10.47 5.91
C ASP A 17 0.39 9.69 6.65
N SER A 18 0.47 8.36 6.46
CA SER A 18 1.51 7.52 7.06
C SER A 18 2.90 7.95 6.61
N THR A 19 3.87 7.86 7.51
CA THR A 19 5.25 8.18 7.20
C THR A 19 5.97 7.01 6.54
N ILE A 20 7.07 7.31 5.86
CA ILE A 20 7.96 6.29 5.27
C ILE A 20 8.44 5.33 6.36
N GLU A 21 8.87 5.85 7.51
CA GLU A 21 9.40 5.03 8.61
C GLU A 21 8.34 4.08 9.18
N GLU A 22 7.14 4.59 9.49
CA GLU A 22 6.02 3.77 9.97
C GLU A 22 5.69 2.65 8.98
N THR A 23 5.69 2.98 7.68
CA THR A 23 5.34 2.02 6.63
C THR A 23 6.44 0.97 6.46
N ILE A 24 7.72 1.35 6.48
CA ILE A 24 8.85 0.41 6.43
C ILE A 24 8.81 -0.55 7.62
N ASN A 25 8.59 -0.02 8.83
CA ASN A 25 8.51 -0.84 10.04
C ASN A 25 7.34 -1.83 9.94
N LEU A 26 6.18 -1.39 9.49
CA LEU A 26 5.02 -2.25 9.27
C LEU A 26 5.30 -3.38 8.26
N LEU A 27 5.89 -3.05 7.10
CA LEU A 27 6.22 -4.04 6.07
C LEU A 27 7.22 -5.07 6.59
N LYS A 28 8.24 -4.62 7.32
CA LYS A 28 9.26 -5.48 7.92
C LYS A 28 8.66 -6.41 8.98
N ASP A 29 7.89 -5.87 9.92
CA ASP A 29 7.28 -6.63 11.02
C ASP A 29 6.30 -7.70 10.52
N LYS A 30 5.66 -7.42 9.38
CA LYS A 30 4.65 -8.30 8.78
C LYS A 30 5.19 -9.15 7.63
N SER A 31 6.49 -9.01 7.29
CA SER A 31 7.13 -9.69 6.16
C SER A 31 6.37 -9.50 4.84
N LEU A 32 5.88 -8.28 4.60
CA LEU A 32 5.15 -7.88 3.40
C LEU A 32 6.06 -7.05 2.47
N SER A 33 5.93 -7.25 1.16
CA SER A 33 6.64 -6.44 0.15
C SER A 33 5.87 -5.18 -0.25
N GLY A 34 4.60 -5.06 0.12
CA GLY A 34 3.79 -3.87 -0.16
C GLY A 34 2.42 -3.94 0.49
N VAL A 35 1.78 -2.79 0.60
CA VAL A 35 0.47 -2.63 1.24
C VAL A 35 -0.42 -1.65 0.47
N PRO A 36 -1.74 -1.87 0.46
CA PRO A 36 -2.69 -0.88 -0.03
C PRO A 36 -2.71 0.36 0.87
N VAL A 37 -2.88 1.53 0.25
CA VAL A 37 -3.15 2.79 0.93
C VAL A 37 -4.65 3.04 0.90
N VAL A 38 -5.27 3.24 2.07
CA VAL A 38 -6.71 3.46 2.21
C VAL A 38 -7.04 4.83 2.80
N ASP A 39 -8.16 5.39 2.39
CA ASP A 39 -8.70 6.61 3.01
C ASP A 39 -9.44 6.31 4.34
N LYS A 40 -10.00 7.36 4.97
CA LYS A 40 -10.74 7.26 6.24
C LYS A 40 -12.01 6.40 6.15
N THR A 41 -12.49 6.08 4.96
CA THR A 41 -13.64 5.21 4.71
C THR A 41 -13.25 3.78 4.38
N ASN A 42 -11.96 3.42 4.54
CA ASN A 42 -11.36 2.14 4.13
C ASN A 42 -11.42 1.88 2.62
N LYS A 43 -11.59 2.93 1.80
CA LYS A 43 -11.51 2.79 0.36
C LYS A 43 -10.04 2.82 -0.07
N ILE A 44 -9.64 1.87 -0.91
CA ILE A 44 -8.28 1.85 -1.47
C ILE A 44 -8.12 3.04 -2.43
N ILE A 45 -7.08 3.83 -2.18
CA ILE A 45 -6.71 5.03 -2.95
C ILE A 45 -5.31 4.94 -3.57
N GLY A 46 -4.53 3.93 -3.18
CA GLY A 46 -3.29 3.58 -3.88
C GLY A 46 -2.59 2.35 -3.32
N MET A 47 -1.33 2.19 -3.68
CA MET A 47 -0.46 1.11 -3.22
C MET A 47 0.98 1.59 -3.05
N VAL A 48 1.67 1.06 -2.05
CA VAL A 48 3.08 1.34 -1.77
C VAL A 48 3.84 0.03 -1.55
N SER A 49 5.02 -0.08 -2.15
CA SER A 49 5.94 -1.20 -1.98
C SER A 49 7.19 -0.80 -1.21
N ASP A 50 7.91 -1.80 -0.68
CA ASP A 50 9.24 -1.60 -0.10
C ASP A 50 10.21 -0.93 -1.08
N TYR A 51 10.14 -1.27 -2.37
CA TYR A 51 10.90 -0.63 -3.44
C TYR A 51 10.58 0.87 -3.57
N ASP A 52 9.29 1.24 -3.54
CA ASP A 52 8.89 2.65 -3.57
C ASP A 52 9.44 3.42 -2.36
N LEU A 53 9.44 2.79 -1.18
CA LEU A 53 9.95 3.38 0.05
C LEU A 53 11.47 3.51 0.04
N LEU A 54 12.19 2.54 -0.52
CA LEU A 54 13.65 2.60 -0.69
C LEU A 54 14.06 3.78 -1.58
N LEU A 55 13.35 4.00 -2.70
CA LEU A 55 13.60 5.14 -3.58
C LEU A 55 13.31 6.49 -2.89
N GLN A 56 12.33 6.52 -2.00
CA GLN A 56 11.99 7.73 -1.25
C GLN A 56 12.97 8.01 -0.10
N ALA A 57 13.38 6.98 0.65
CA ALA A 57 14.28 7.12 1.79
C ALA A 57 15.69 7.59 1.42
N GLY A 58 16.15 7.32 0.19
CA GLY A 58 17.46 7.77 -0.31
C GLY A 58 17.64 9.29 -0.40
N HIS A 59 16.57 10.09 -0.26
CA HIS A 59 16.57 11.54 -0.46
C HIS A 59 16.64 12.38 0.84
N SER A 60 17.21 11.86 1.94
CA SER A 60 17.26 12.47 3.30
C SER A 60 15.94 12.28 4.06
N ALA A 61 15.89 11.24 4.90
CA ALA A 61 14.68 10.71 5.50
C ALA A 61 14.57 11.01 7.00
N ASN A 62 13.71 11.97 7.35
CA ASN A 62 13.12 12.07 8.67
C ASN A 62 11.67 12.54 8.49
N ASN A 63 10.69 11.73 8.91
CA ASN A 63 9.26 12.07 9.00
C ASN A 63 8.50 12.49 7.71
N GLN A 64 8.96 12.10 6.53
CA GLN A 64 8.23 12.37 5.29
C GLN A 64 7.03 11.42 5.11
N LYS A 65 5.94 11.97 4.56
CA LYS A 65 4.76 11.19 4.16
C LYS A 65 5.10 10.27 2.98
N ILE A 66 4.50 9.08 2.96
CA ILE A 66 4.64 8.17 1.83
C ILE A 66 4.05 8.77 0.56
N LYS A 67 4.73 8.58 -0.56
CA LYS A 67 4.16 8.67 -1.91
C LYS A 67 3.79 7.26 -2.37
N TYR A 68 2.68 7.15 -3.07
CA TYR A 68 2.11 5.87 -3.49
C TYR A 68 1.44 5.99 -4.87
N SER A 69 1.36 4.86 -5.57
CA SER A 69 0.74 4.80 -6.89
C SER A 69 -0.79 4.81 -6.75
N THR A 70 -1.47 5.75 -7.40
CA THR A 70 -2.93 5.91 -7.38
C THR A 70 -3.64 5.20 -8.52
N ASN A 71 -2.92 4.41 -9.33
CA ASN A 71 -3.49 3.59 -10.39
C ASN A 71 -4.21 2.37 -9.81
N LEU A 72 -5.26 2.61 -9.03
CA LEU A 72 -6.34 1.65 -8.98
C LEU A 72 -7.03 1.72 -10.33
N LEU A 73 -6.93 0.65 -11.10
CA LEU A 73 -7.80 0.43 -12.24
C LEU A 73 -9.22 0.83 -11.80
N PRO A 74 -9.89 1.74 -12.52
CA PRO A 74 -11.27 2.06 -12.20
C PRO A 74 -12.03 0.72 -12.18
N SER A 75 -12.77 0.49 -11.10
CA SER A 75 -13.51 -0.74 -10.81
C SER A 75 -14.63 -1.06 -11.83
N THR A 76 -14.57 -0.50 -13.02
CA THR A 76 -15.43 -0.78 -14.16
C THR A 76 -14.96 -2.05 -14.85
N GLN A 77 -15.70 -3.13 -14.58
CA GLN A 77 -15.64 -4.45 -15.21
C GLN A 77 -14.35 -5.26 -15.03
N MET A 78 -14.29 -6.00 -13.92
CA MET A 78 -13.96 -7.42 -14.03
C MET A 78 -15.22 -8.13 -14.55
N PRO A 79 -15.28 -8.56 -15.82
CA PRO A 79 -16.30 -9.52 -16.22
C PRO A 79 -16.07 -10.82 -15.44
N LEU A 80 -17.14 -11.33 -14.84
CA LEU A 80 -17.20 -12.71 -14.35
C LEU A 80 -16.99 -13.70 -15.51
#